data_AF-A0A7S3T331-F1
#
_entry.id   AF-A0A7S3T331-F1
#
_cell.length_a   1.000
_cell.length_b   1.000
_cell.length_c   1.000
_cell.angle_alpha   90.00
_cell.angle_beta   90.00
_cell.angle_gamma   90.00
#
_symmetry.space_group_name_H-M   'P 1'
#
loop_
_entity.id
_entity.type
_entity.pdbx_description
1 polymer ?
#
loop_
_entity_poly.entity_id
_entity_poly.type
_entity_poly.pdbx_seq_one_letter_code
_entity_poly.pdbx_strand_id
1 'polypeptide(L)'
;DENAYGAAAVALVREVTALSGQIRRKNVQSLTIVRLLSSTGLMAANLVLQFMLLNYIGSYVVEPAVRHVQTLYQDFHTEVFDADGHILADAWGDYAAKDRVCQITMADRWFYYIILFLWALRILDELRKIHRSLDDIWYCKSCASGEDMLEFTEDKSGDGAGVCLITHLTGFMRWMLVLLVILPRTFIALRLLVLGCRWLSASASFADMVLNALALVFVTDIDELLYNSILPAALKKQIADTNFFFVEEPQTKQHVDSKEWVHFRRTLCWLLATFLFLFVYGEYVQSVLPNDLNDLRLHCMEFVTSSQTPICTALSWGGKSEECYPYNKDFGHGLAAAHGLHHTIRHGAHGVAHGHGHPR
;
A
#
# COMPACT_ATOMS: atom_id res chain seq x y z
N ASP A 1 9.43 -13.03 -11.46
CA ASP A 1 8.29 -12.15 -11.20
C ASP A 1 7.75 -11.57 -12.49
N GLU A 2 6.46 -11.73 -12.75
CA GLU A 2 5.76 -11.15 -13.91
C GLU A 2 5.32 -9.71 -13.63
N ASN A 3 6.28 -8.82 -13.39
CA ASN A 3 6.01 -7.40 -13.17
C ASN A 3 6.97 -6.52 -13.99
N ALA A 4 6.72 -5.20 -14.00
CA ALA A 4 7.51 -4.25 -14.78
C ALA A 4 9.01 -4.28 -14.43
N TYR A 5 9.35 -4.57 -13.17
CA TYR A 5 10.73 -4.67 -12.71
C TYR A 5 11.44 -5.94 -13.19
N GLY A 6 10.78 -7.09 -13.12
CA GLY A 6 11.29 -8.36 -13.65
C GLY A 6 11.48 -8.30 -15.17
N ALA A 7 10.49 -7.73 -15.86
CA ALA A 7 10.55 -7.45 -17.29
C ALA A 7 11.77 -6.59 -17.66
N ALA A 8 12.00 -5.52 -16.90
CA ALA A 8 13.13 -4.63 -17.12
C ALA A 8 14.48 -5.28 -16.82
N ALA A 9 14.57 -6.06 -15.74
CA ALA A 9 15.80 -6.80 -15.40
C ALA A 9 16.17 -7.79 -16.52
N VAL A 10 15.19 -8.58 -16.98
CA VAL A 10 15.37 -9.52 -18.10
C VAL A 10 15.73 -8.79 -19.38
N ALA A 11 15.02 -7.72 -19.72
CA ALA A 11 15.29 -6.94 -20.93
C ALA A 11 16.67 -6.27 -20.89
N LEU A 12 17.08 -5.73 -19.74
CA LEU A 12 18.42 -5.15 -19.55
C LEU A 12 19.49 -6.21 -19.76
N VAL A 13 19.38 -7.38 -19.14
CA VAL A 13 20.36 -8.46 -19.31
C VAL A 13 20.40 -8.93 -20.76
N ARG A 14 19.25 -9.21 -21.35
CA ARG A 14 19.13 -9.82 -22.68
C ARG A 14 19.50 -8.86 -23.80
N GLU A 15 18.88 -7.69 -23.83
CA GLU A 15 19.01 -6.76 -24.96
C GLU A 15 20.36 -6.03 -24.92
N VAL A 16 20.93 -5.72 -23.75
CA VAL A 16 22.30 -5.15 -23.68
C VAL A 16 23.33 -6.17 -24.17
N THR A 17 23.17 -7.44 -23.83
CA THR A 17 24.03 -8.52 -24.32
C THR A 17 23.92 -8.68 -25.84
N ALA A 18 22.69 -8.73 -26.37
CA ALA A 18 22.45 -8.81 -27.80
C ALA A 18 23.01 -7.60 -28.56
N LEU A 19 22.80 -6.40 -28.02
CA LEU A 19 23.29 -5.14 -28.60
C LEU A 19 24.83 -5.11 -28.63
N SER A 20 25.48 -5.52 -27.54
CA SER A 20 26.95 -5.61 -27.47
C SER A 20 27.51 -6.53 -28.57
N GLY A 21 26.92 -7.71 -28.75
CA GLY A 21 27.30 -8.64 -29.82
C GLY A 21 27.03 -8.09 -31.22
N GLN A 22 25.91 -7.41 -31.44
CA GLN A 22 25.57 -6.79 -32.72
C GLN A 22 26.50 -5.63 -33.10
N ILE A 23 26.87 -4.78 -32.14
CA ILE A 23 27.83 -3.69 -32.34
C ILE A 23 29.17 -4.27 -32.79
N ARG A 24 29.64 -5.34 -32.14
CA ARG A 24 30.89 -6.03 -32.51
C ARG A 24 30.84 -6.60 -33.95
N ARG A 25 29.68 -7.09 -34.39
CA ARG A 25 29.45 -7.61 -35.75
C ARG A 25 29.13 -6.52 -36.78
N LYS A 26 29.01 -5.24 -36.37
CA LYS A 26 28.56 -4.12 -37.20
C LYS A 26 27.19 -4.36 -37.88
N ASN A 27 26.30 -5.13 -37.25
CA ASN A 27 24.97 -5.46 -37.76
C ASN A 27 23.92 -5.24 -36.67
N VAL A 28 23.62 -3.96 -36.39
CA VAL A 28 22.65 -3.57 -35.37
C VAL A 28 21.24 -3.71 -35.92
N GLN A 29 20.43 -4.55 -35.28
CA GLN A 29 19.04 -4.72 -35.65
C GLN A 29 18.18 -3.66 -34.96
N SER A 30 17.39 -2.91 -35.73
CA SER A 30 16.48 -1.89 -35.19
C SER A 30 15.51 -2.47 -34.14
N LEU A 31 15.11 -3.73 -34.30
CA LEU A 31 14.21 -4.43 -33.38
C LEU A 31 14.77 -4.55 -31.96
N THR A 32 16.08 -4.82 -31.80
CA THR A 32 16.76 -4.90 -30.49
C THR A 32 16.69 -3.56 -29.76
N ILE A 33 16.95 -2.47 -30.49
CA ILE A 33 16.88 -1.11 -29.93
C ILE A 33 15.45 -0.79 -29.50
N VAL A 34 14.45 -1.09 -30.35
CA VAL A 34 13.04 -0.84 -30.02
C VAL A 34 12.61 -1.61 -28.77
N ARG A 35 12.99 -2.89 -28.65
CA ARG A 35 12.68 -3.72 -27.45
C ARG A 35 13.34 -3.19 -26.18
N LEU A 36 14.61 -2.82 -26.26
CA LEU A 36 15.32 -2.21 -25.14
C LEU A 36 14.65 -0.90 -24.71
N LEU A 37 14.37 0.00 -25.66
CA LEU A 37 13.72 1.28 -25.38
C LEU A 37 12.31 1.10 -24.82
N SER A 38 11.52 0.13 -25.33
CA SER A 38 10.18 -0.12 -24.80
C SER A 38 10.20 -0.64 -23.36
N SER A 39 11.08 -1.60 -23.06
CA SER A 39 11.14 -2.22 -21.73
C SER A 39 11.74 -1.26 -20.69
N THR A 40 12.84 -0.58 -21.03
CA THR A 40 13.44 0.44 -20.16
C THR A 40 12.52 1.65 -20.00
N GLY A 41 11.82 2.06 -21.07
CA GLY A 41 10.83 3.13 -21.04
C GLY A 41 9.65 2.80 -20.13
N LEU A 42 9.13 1.56 -20.17
CA LEU A 42 8.08 1.10 -19.27
C LEU A 42 8.52 1.13 -17.80
N MET A 43 9.74 0.67 -17.51
CA MET A 43 10.30 0.74 -16.16
C MET A 43 10.45 2.18 -15.67
N ALA A 44 10.98 3.07 -16.50
CA ALA A 44 11.14 4.49 -16.17
C ALA A 44 9.77 5.15 -15.91
N ALA A 45 8.78 4.88 -16.76
CA ALA A 45 7.42 5.36 -16.58
C ALA A 45 6.80 4.85 -15.27
N ASN A 46 6.98 3.56 -14.96
CA ASN A 46 6.52 2.96 -13.70
C ASN A 46 7.14 3.65 -12.48
N LEU A 47 8.47 3.85 -12.49
CA LEU A 47 9.17 4.55 -11.42
C LEU A 47 8.64 5.97 -11.25
N VAL A 48 8.55 6.75 -12.33
CA VAL A 48 8.04 8.12 -12.29
C VAL A 48 6.62 8.16 -11.72
N LEU A 49 5.74 7.26 -12.17
CA LEU A 49 4.37 7.19 -11.68
C LEU A 49 4.30 6.85 -10.19
N GLN A 50 5.06 5.84 -9.74
CA GLN A 50 5.09 5.44 -8.33
C GLN A 50 5.65 6.57 -7.44
N PHE A 51 6.73 7.24 -7.86
CA PHE A 51 7.28 8.39 -7.13
C PHE A 51 6.29 9.56 -7.07
N MET A 52 5.64 9.88 -8.19
CA MET A 52 4.61 10.93 -8.22
C MET A 52 3.47 10.59 -7.28
N LEU A 53 2.92 9.38 -7.36
CA LEU A 53 1.81 8.94 -6.50
C LEU A 53 2.18 8.95 -5.03
N LEU A 54 3.38 8.50 -4.65
CA LEU A 54 3.84 8.58 -3.26
C LEU A 54 3.87 10.03 -2.74
N ASN A 55 4.36 10.96 -3.56
CA ASN A 55 4.38 12.38 -3.21
C ASN A 55 2.96 12.95 -3.11
N TYR A 56 2.08 12.63 -4.06
CA TYR A 56 0.68 13.07 -4.03
C TYR A 56 -0.08 12.52 -2.83
N ILE A 57 0.04 11.23 -2.54
CA ILE A 57 -0.56 10.60 -1.36
C ILE A 57 -0.04 11.29 -0.09
N GLY A 58 1.26 11.50 0.03
CA GLY A 58 1.85 12.19 1.18
C GLY A 58 1.25 13.58 1.41
N SER A 59 1.32 14.46 0.40
CA SER A 59 0.96 15.87 0.54
C SER A 59 -0.55 16.14 0.51
N TYR A 60 -1.32 15.39 -0.28
CA TYR A 60 -2.75 15.68 -0.50
C TYR A 60 -3.68 14.76 0.28
N VAL A 61 -3.19 13.62 0.76
CA VAL A 61 -4.04 12.64 1.46
C VAL A 61 -3.60 12.47 2.91
N VAL A 62 -2.34 12.11 3.14
CA VAL A 62 -1.84 11.81 4.48
C VAL A 62 -1.77 13.06 5.35
N GLU A 63 -1.14 14.14 4.87
CA GLU A 63 -1.00 15.37 5.66
C GLU A 63 -2.34 16.02 6.07
N PRO A 64 -3.34 16.16 5.17
CA PRO A 64 -4.65 16.67 5.55
C PRO A 64 -5.39 15.75 6.51
N ALA A 65 -5.32 14.42 6.32
CA ALA A 65 -5.93 13.46 7.25
C ALA A 65 -5.35 13.58 8.66
N VAL A 66 -4.01 13.68 8.76
CA VAL A 66 -3.32 13.89 10.04
C VAL A 66 -3.77 15.18 10.70
N ARG A 67 -3.77 16.30 9.96
CA ARG A 67 -4.24 17.60 10.47
C ARG A 67 -5.70 17.54 10.92
N HIS A 68 -6.54 16.83 10.17
CA HIS A 68 -7.96 16.68 10.49
C HIS A 68 -8.18 15.97 11.83
N VAL A 69 -7.54 14.82 12.03
CA VAL A 69 -7.63 14.05 13.29
C VAL A 69 -7.00 14.81 14.45
N GLN A 70 -5.89 15.52 14.22
CA GLN A 70 -5.26 16.37 15.24
C GLN A 70 -6.18 17.52 15.68
N THR A 71 -6.83 18.20 14.73
CA THR A 71 -7.77 19.30 15.04
C THR A 71 -8.96 18.75 15.82
N LEU A 72 -9.53 17.62 15.39
CA LEU A 72 -10.65 16.97 16.07
C LEU A 72 -10.30 16.59 17.52
N TYR A 73 -9.08 16.10 17.76
CA TYR A 73 -8.60 15.77 19.10
C TYR A 73 -8.28 17.02 19.94
N GLN A 74 -7.75 18.08 19.31
CA GLN A 74 -7.50 19.35 19.97
C GLN A 74 -8.79 20.04 20.40
N ASP A 75 -9.82 20.04 19.56
CA ASP A 75 -11.14 20.60 19.87
C ASP A 75 -11.78 19.84 21.05
N PHE A 76 -11.69 18.50 21.03
CA PHE A 76 -12.10 17.66 22.16
C PHE A 76 -11.41 18.05 23.47
N HIS A 77 -10.09 18.20 23.45
CA HIS A 77 -9.32 18.62 24.62
C HIS A 77 -9.71 20.02 25.10
N THR A 78 -9.92 20.95 24.18
CA THR A 78 -10.22 22.35 24.51
C THR A 78 -11.63 22.52 25.10
N GLU A 79 -12.61 21.74 24.64
CA GLU A 79 -14.00 21.88 25.08
C GLU A 79 -14.35 21.01 26.30
N VAL A 80 -13.69 19.87 26.47
CA VAL A 80 -14.10 18.85 27.47
C VAL A 80 -13.19 18.83 28.71
N PHE A 81 -11.96 19.35 28.63
CA PHE A 81 -11.01 19.31 29.73
C PHE A 81 -10.83 20.68 30.39
N ASP A 82 -10.58 20.67 31.70
CA ASP A 82 -10.17 21.86 32.42
C ASP A 82 -8.65 22.14 32.25
N ALA A 83 -8.17 23.23 32.86
CA ALA A 83 -6.76 23.63 32.79
C ALA A 83 -5.80 22.64 33.50
N ASP A 84 -6.32 21.80 34.39
CA ASP A 84 -5.57 20.79 35.12
C ASP A 84 -5.54 19.43 34.38
N GLY A 85 -6.28 19.32 33.27
CA GLY A 85 -6.38 18.10 32.46
C GLY A 85 -7.43 17.10 32.95
N HIS A 86 -8.39 17.53 33.77
CA HIS A 86 -9.53 16.71 34.16
C HIS A 86 -10.73 16.93 33.23
N ILE A 87 -11.50 15.87 33.01
CA ILE A 87 -12.70 15.90 32.18
C ILE A 87 -13.86 16.51 32.95
N LEU A 88 -14.47 17.55 32.37
CA LEU A 88 -15.68 18.18 32.86
C LEU A 88 -16.90 17.35 32.39
N ALA A 89 -17.53 16.62 33.31
CA ALA A 89 -18.62 15.70 32.99
C ALA A 89 -19.80 16.38 32.27
N ASP A 90 -20.13 17.62 32.64
CA ASP A 90 -21.19 18.41 32.00
C ASP A 90 -20.79 18.81 30.57
N ALA A 91 -19.55 19.26 30.38
CA ALA A 91 -19.03 19.61 29.06
C ALA A 91 -18.92 18.39 28.14
N TRP A 92 -18.50 17.23 28.69
CA TRP A 92 -18.62 15.97 27.96
C TRP A 92 -20.09 15.72 27.63
N GLY A 93 -21.03 15.80 28.57
CA GLY A 93 -22.47 15.65 28.36
C GLY A 93 -23.03 16.40 27.14
N ASP A 94 -22.59 17.65 26.96
CA ASP A 94 -23.07 18.55 25.90
C ASP A 94 -22.18 18.60 24.65
N TYR A 95 -21.04 17.90 24.63
CA TYR A 95 -20.10 17.94 23.51
C TYR A 95 -20.73 17.40 22.21
N ALA A 96 -20.83 18.28 21.21
CA ALA A 96 -21.58 17.97 19.98
C ALA A 96 -20.89 16.94 19.07
N ALA A 97 -19.57 16.75 19.19
CA ALA A 97 -18.79 15.90 18.30
C ALA A 97 -18.35 14.56 18.92
N LYS A 98 -19.04 14.07 19.96
CA LYS A 98 -18.79 12.75 20.58
C LYS A 98 -18.67 11.63 19.58
N ASP A 99 -19.65 11.53 18.68
CA ASP A 99 -19.70 10.48 17.66
C ASP A 99 -18.42 10.46 16.82
N ARG A 100 -17.91 11.64 16.45
CA ARG A 100 -16.72 11.75 15.60
C ARG A 100 -15.45 11.40 16.35
N VAL A 101 -15.30 11.87 17.58
CA VAL A 101 -14.10 11.60 18.39
C VAL A 101 -14.06 10.13 18.80
N CYS A 102 -15.19 9.53 19.14
CA CYS A 102 -15.25 8.11 19.50
C CYS A 102 -15.08 7.14 18.32
N GLN A 103 -15.11 7.65 17.10
CA GLN A 103 -14.81 6.88 15.88
C GLN A 103 -13.32 6.92 15.52
N ILE A 104 -12.48 7.72 16.20
CA ILE A 104 -11.04 7.74 15.97
C ILE A 104 -10.47 6.34 16.16
N THR A 105 -9.82 5.81 15.13
CA THR A 105 -9.43 4.40 15.03
C THR A 105 -8.45 3.96 16.11
N MET A 106 -7.60 4.88 16.57
CA MET A 106 -6.62 4.62 17.63
C MET A 106 -7.23 4.35 19.01
N ALA A 107 -8.51 4.70 19.22
CA ALA A 107 -9.19 4.41 20.48
C ALA A 107 -9.34 2.88 20.72
N ASP A 108 -9.53 2.10 19.64
CA ASP A 108 -9.47 0.64 19.68
C ASP A 108 -8.13 0.12 19.16
N ARG A 109 -7.19 -0.07 20.10
CA ARG A 109 -5.83 -0.54 19.82
C ARG A 109 -5.81 -1.88 19.07
N TRP A 110 -6.74 -2.80 19.35
CA TRP A 110 -6.71 -4.13 18.72
C TRP A 110 -7.05 -4.05 17.24
N PHE A 111 -8.16 -3.39 16.92
CA PHE A 111 -8.56 -3.18 15.53
C PHE A 111 -7.46 -2.42 14.76
N TYR A 112 -6.93 -1.37 15.36
CA TYR A 112 -5.84 -0.58 14.79
C TYR A 112 -4.60 -1.42 14.44
N TYR A 113 -4.07 -2.20 15.41
CA TYR A 113 -2.88 -3.02 15.18
C TYR A 113 -3.13 -4.17 14.19
N ILE A 114 -4.35 -4.73 14.12
CA ILE A 114 -4.70 -5.76 13.14
C ILE A 114 -4.62 -5.19 11.71
N ILE A 115 -5.24 -4.04 11.45
CA ILE A 115 -5.21 -3.42 10.12
C ILE A 115 -3.79 -3.00 9.74
N LEU A 116 -3.02 -2.42 10.68
CA LEU A 116 -1.61 -2.10 10.43
C LEU A 116 -0.76 -3.35 10.17
N PHE A 117 -1.06 -4.47 10.84
CA PHE A 117 -0.37 -5.73 10.60
C PHE A 117 -0.66 -6.29 9.22
N LEU A 118 -1.92 -6.28 8.78
CA LEU A 118 -2.28 -6.68 7.41
C LEU A 118 -1.58 -5.80 6.37
N TRP A 119 -1.54 -4.49 6.60
CA TRP A 119 -0.79 -3.56 5.75
C TRP A 119 0.71 -3.89 5.71
N ALA A 120 1.34 -4.09 6.87
CA ALA A 120 2.76 -4.43 6.94
C ALA A 120 3.06 -5.80 6.29
N LEU A 121 2.16 -6.78 6.39
CA LEU A 121 2.28 -8.06 5.68
C LEU A 121 2.23 -7.89 4.16
N ARG A 122 1.37 -7.00 3.64
CA ARG A 122 1.31 -6.70 2.20
C ARG A 122 2.65 -6.14 1.72
N ILE A 123 3.24 -5.20 2.45
CA ILE A 123 4.56 -4.64 2.09
C ILE A 123 5.69 -5.67 2.30
N LEU A 124 5.57 -6.53 3.32
CA LEU A 124 6.52 -7.61 3.54
C LEU A 124 6.59 -8.58 2.36
N ASP A 125 5.44 -8.89 1.72
CA ASP A 125 5.42 -9.67 0.49
C ASP A 125 6.25 -9.02 -0.62
N GLU A 126 6.10 -7.70 -0.81
CA GLU A 126 6.91 -6.95 -1.77
C GLU A 126 8.41 -6.95 -1.42
N LEU A 127 8.76 -6.73 -0.15
CA LEU A 127 10.15 -6.79 0.30
C LEU A 127 10.77 -8.19 0.11
N ARG A 128 9.99 -9.26 0.27
CA ARG A 128 10.44 -10.64 0.00
C ARG A 128 10.66 -10.90 -1.48
N LYS A 129 9.84 -10.35 -2.38
CA LYS A 129 10.06 -10.40 -3.83
C LYS A 129 11.39 -9.70 -4.18
N ILE A 130 11.59 -8.49 -3.66
CA ILE A 130 12.84 -7.72 -3.84
C ILE A 130 14.06 -8.48 -3.33
N HIS A 131 13.97 -9.05 -2.12
CA HIS A 131 15.07 -9.81 -1.52
C HIS A 131 15.39 -11.07 -2.34
N ARG A 132 14.38 -11.81 -2.84
CA ARG A 132 14.61 -12.93 -3.75
C ARG A 132 15.31 -12.50 -5.04
N SER A 133 14.85 -11.43 -5.68
CA SER A 133 15.53 -10.89 -6.87
C SER A 133 16.97 -10.49 -6.59
N LEU A 134 17.25 -9.93 -5.40
CA LEU A 134 18.60 -9.59 -4.98
C LEU A 134 19.46 -10.85 -4.76
N ASP A 135 18.92 -11.86 -4.08
CA ASP A 135 19.58 -13.17 -3.89
C ASP A 135 19.92 -13.78 -5.27
N ASP A 136 18.97 -13.79 -6.21
CA ASP A 136 19.17 -14.34 -7.56
C ASP A 136 20.32 -13.64 -8.31
N ILE A 137 20.40 -12.31 -8.22
CA ILE A 137 21.48 -11.51 -8.84
C ILE A 137 22.84 -11.81 -8.19
N TRP A 138 22.88 -11.96 -6.86
CA TRP A 138 24.12 -12.19 -6.11
C TRP A 138 24.66 -13.62 -6.27
N TYR A 139 23.78 -14.62 -6.27
CA TYR A 139 24.16 -16.02 -6.41
C TYR A 139 24.41 -16.45 -7.86
N CYS A 140 23.93 -15.69 -8.85
CA CYS A 140 24.27 -15.92 -10.25
C CYS A 140 25.79 -15.86 -10.46
N LYS A 141 26.38 -16.79 -11.23
CA LYS A 141 27.84 -16.87 -11.42
C LYS A 141 28.39 -15.64 -12.16
N SER A 142 29.67 -15.31 -11.98
CA SER A 142 30.27 -14.16 -12.66
C SER A 142 30.94 -14.58 -13.97
N CYS A 143 30.83 -13.75 -15.01
CA CYS A 143 31.55 -13.92 -16.27
C CYS A 143 32.32 -12.64 -16.65
N ALA A 144 33.34 -12.79 -17.50
CA ALA A 144 34.13 -11.67 -18.02
C ALA A 144 33.50 -11.03 -19.27
N SER A 145 32.81 -11.83 -20.09
CA SER A 145 32.18 -11.40 -21.34
C SER A 145 30.66 -11.42 -21.22
N GLY A 146 30.00 -10.47 -21.87
CA GLY A 146 28.54 -10.47 -22.01
C GLY A 146 28.03 -11.66 -22.82
N GLU A 147 28.84 -12.19 -23.75
CA GLU A 147 28.46 -13.34 -24.59
C GLU A 147 28.16 -14.61 -23.77
N ASP A 148 28.78 -14.75 -22.59
CA ASP A 148 28.61 -15.90 -21.70
C ASP A 148 27.41 -15.75 -20.73
N MET A 149 26.71 -14.61 -20.76
CA MET A 149 25.61 -14.33 -19.84
C MET A 149 24.34 -15.14 -20.17
N LEU A 150 24.16 -15.48 -21.45
CA LEU A 150 22.95 -16.11 -21.97
C LEU A 150 23.28 -17.46 -22.58
N GLU A 151 22.53 -18.49 -22.18
CA GLU A 151 22.55 -19.80 -22.81
C GLU A 151 21.20 -20.06 -23.49
N PHE A 152 21.22 -20.45 -24.76
CA PHE A 152 20.01 -20.83 -25.50
C PHE A 152 19.94 -22.34 -25.56
N THR A 153 18.97 -22.92 -24.87
CA THR A 153 18.75 -24.36 -24.86
C THR A 153 17.61 -24.70 -25.83
N GLU A 154 17.85 -25.68 -26.72
CA GLU A 154 16.78 -26.24 -27.55
C GLU A 154 15.78 -26.98 -26.65
N ASP A 155 14.52 -26.60 -26.75
CA ASP A 155 13.46 -27.23 -25.97
C ASP A 155 13.28 -28.68 -26.45
N LYS A 156 13.41 -29.63 -25.53
CA LYS A 156 13.19 -31.06 -25.80
C LYS A 156 11.73 -31.37 -26.14
N SER A 157 10.83 -30.42 -25.91
CA SER A 157 9.38 -30.55 -26.10
C SER A 157 8.95 -30.51 -27.59
N GLY A 158 9.87 -30.26 -28.52
CA GLY A 158 9.61 -30.35 -29.97
C GLY A 158 8.82 -29.18 -30.57
N ASP A 159 8.48 -28.15 -29.79
CA ASP A 159 7.70 -26.99 -30.24
C ASP A 159 8.57 -25.89 -30.91
N GLY A 160 9.85 -26.16 -31.11
CA GLY A 160 10.79 -25.29 -31.84
C GLY A 160 11.14 -23.96 -31.17
N ALA A 161 10.55 -23.64 -30.01
CA ALA A 161 10.86 -22.44 -29.25
C ALA A 161 11.99 -22.71 -28.24
N GLY A 162 13.21 -22.29 -28.54
CA GLY A 162 14.32 -22.37 -27.59
C GLY A 162 14.11 -21.48 -26.36
N VAL A 163 14.49 -21.98 -25.19
CA VAL A 163 14.43 -21.24 -23.91
C VAL A 163 15.74 -20.47 -23.71
N CYS A 164 15.64 -19.21 -23.29
CA CYS A 164 16.80 -18.36 -23.00
C CYS A 164 17.05 -18.33 -21.49
N LEU A 165 18.21 -18.84 -21.05
CA LEU A 165 18.57 -18.95 -19.64
C LEU A 165 19.67 -17.95 -19.29
N ILE A 166 19.49 -17.23 -18.18
CA ILE A 166 20.54 -16.37 -17.62
C ILE A 166 21.40 -17.22 -16.70
N THR A 167 22.61 -17.57 -17.14
CA THR A 167 23.52 -18.46 -16.38
C THR A 167 24.62 -17.69 -15.66
N HIS A 168 25.08 -16.57 -16.24
CA HIS A 168 26.14 -15.74 -15.69
C HIS A 168 25.79 -14.24 -15.79
N LEU A 169 26.40 -13.44 -14.91
CA LEU A 169 26.31 -11.98 -14.93
C LEU A 169 27.70 -11.34 -14.82
N THR A 170 27.96 -10.35 -15.68
CA THR A 170 29.13 -9.49 -15.53
C THR A 170 28.99 -8.61 -14.27
N GLY A 171 30.12 -8.23 -13.65
CA GLY A 171 30.11 -7.35 -12.48
C GLY A 171 29.41 -6.01 -12.73
N PHE A 172 29.59 -5.44 -13.93
CA PHE A 172 28.89 -4.22 -14.35
C PHE A 172 27.37 -4.41 -14.41
N MET A 173 26.89 -5.49 -15.03
CA MET A 173 25.45 -5.76 -15.10
C MET A 173 24.83 -5.98 -13.72
N ARG A 174 25.52 -6.68 -12.81
CA ARG A 174 25.05 -6.83 -11.42
C ARG A 174 24.80 -5.48 -10.75
N TRP A 175 25.78 -4.57 -10.83
CA TRP A 175 25.63 -3.22 -10.27
C TRP A 175 24.51 -2.44 -10.93
N MET A 176 24.36 -2.53 -12.26
CA MET A 176 23.24 -1.89 -12.96
C MET A 176 21.88 -2.41 -12.50
N LEU A 177 21.71 -3.73 -12.36
CA LEU A 177 20.46 -4.30 -11.84
C LEU A 177 20.17 -3.86 -10.40
N VAL A 178 21.18 -3.86 -9.54
CA VAL A 178 21.02 -3.41 -8.15
C VAL A 178 20.65 -1.93 -8.08
N LEU A 179 21.35 -1.06 -8.83
CA LEU A 179 21.15 0.39 -8.77
C LEU A 179 19.90 0.88 -9.49
N LEU A 180 19.54 0.27 -10.64
CA LEU A 180 18.43 0.74 -11.47
C LEU A 180 17.10 0.04 -11.17
N VAL A 181 17.14 -1.19 -10.62
CA VAL A 181 15.93 -2.00 -10.38
C VAL A 181 15.70 -2.19 -8.87
N ILE A 182 16.66 -2.77 -8.15
CA ILE A 182 16.46 -3.19 -6.76
C ILE A 182 16.36 -1.99 -5.81
N LEU A 183 17.29 -1.05 -5.88
CA LEU A 183 17.38 0.07 -4.96
C LEU A 183 16.16 1.01 -5.05
N PRO A 184 15.71 1.44 -6.25
CA PRO A 184 14.49 2.26 -6.38
C PRO A 184 13.25 1.53 -5.87
N ARG A 185 13.08 0.24 -6.22
CA ARG A 185 11.94 -0.57 -5.75
C ARG A 185 11.93 -0.71 -4.23
N THR A 186 13.10 -0.92 -3.62
CA THR A 186 13.26 -0.97 -2.15
C THR A 186 12.88 0.36 -1.51
N PHE A 187 13.37 1.47 -2.06
CA PHE A 187 13.06 2.81 -1.54
C PHE A 187 11.55 3.10 -1.59
N ILE A 188 10.90 2.79 -2.71
CA ILE A 188 9.45 2.98 -2.90
C ILE A 188 8.67 2.14 -1.87
N ALA A 189 9.00 0.85 -1.72
CA ALA A 189 8.33 -0.04 -0.76
C ALA A 189 8.47 0.46 0.70
N LEU A 190 9.66 0.90 1.11
CA LEU A 190 9.89 1.42 2.45
C LEU A 190 9.18 2.76 2.70
N ARG A 191 9.16 3.67 1.71
CA ARG A 191 8.40 4.92 1.83
C ARG A 191 6.91 4.68 1.89
N LEU A 192 6.40 3.74 1.09
CA LEU A 192 5.00 3.35 1.09
C LEU A 192 4.60 2.72 2.44
N LEU A 193 5.45 1.88 3.05
CA LEU A 193 5.21 1.35 4.40
C LEU A 193 4.95 2.47 5.40
N VAL A 194 5.87 3.44 5.48
CA VAL A 194 5.79 4.55 6.44
C VAL A 194 4.58 5.44 6.16
N LEU A 195 4.35 5.82 4.90
CA LEU A 195 3.20 6.64 4.52
C LEU A 195 1.88 5.91 4.77
N GLY A 196 1.79 4.62 4.46
CA GLY A 196 0.60 3.82 4.69
C GLY A 196 0.30 3.66 6.18
N CYS A 197 1.32 3.40 7.01
CA CYS A 197 1.15 3.38 8.46
C CYS A 197 0.63 4.73 8.98
N ARG A 198 1.22 5.85 8.52
CA ARG A 198 0.80 7.21 8.92
C ARG A 198 -0.62 7.56 8.45
N TRP A 199 -1.00 7.15 7.25
CA TRP A 199 -2.33 7.40 6.71
C TRP A 199 -3.41 6.59 7.44
N LEU A 200 -3.17 5.29 7.66
CA LEU A 200 -4.07 4.42 8.41
C LEU A 200 -4.25 4.90 9.86
N SER A 201 -3.15 5.37 10.44
CA SER A 201 -3.12 6.03 11.76
C SER A 201 -3.97 7.30 11.84
N ALA A 202 -4.09 8.03 10.73
CA ALA A 202 -4.83 9.28 10.63
C ALA A 202 -6.27 9.12 10.15
N SER A 203 -6.83 7.91 10.26
CA SER A 203 -8.22 7.65 9.87
C SER A 203 -9.18 8.10 10.99
N ALA A 204 -10.16 8.94 10.64
CA ALA A 204 -11.12 9.52 11.59
C ALA A 204 -12.29 8.59 11.94
N SER A 205 -12.46 7.49 11.19
CA SER A 205 -13.43 6.45 11.45
C SER A 205 -12.88 5.06 11.14
N PHE A 206 -13.47 4.03 11.74
CA PHE A 206 -13.13 2.63 11.44
C PHE A 206 -13.38 2.27 9.96
N ALA A 207 -14.46 2.79 9.38
CA ALA A 207 -14.78 2.59 7.97
C ALA A 207 -13.72 3.21 7.05
N ASP A 208 -13.30 4.44 7.35
CA ASP A 208 -12.24 5.12 6.59
C ASP A 208 -10.93 4.35 6.67
N MET A 209 -10.58 3.76 7.82
CA MET A 209 -9.37 2.96 7.95
C MET A 209 -9.32 1.78 6.99
N VAL A 210 -10.44 1.05 6.87
CA VAL A 210 -10.56 -0.10 5.97
C VAL A 210 -10.49 0.36 4.51
N LEU A 211 -11.22 1.42 4.16
CA LEU A 211 -11.20 1.98 2.80
C LEU A 211 -9.81 2.50 2.41
N ASN A 212 -9.12 3.17 3.33
CA ASN A 212 -7.75 3.65 3.14
C ASN A 212 -6.77 2.48 2.97
N ALA A 213 -6.95 1.38 3.70
CA ALA A 213 -6.13 0.18 3.54
C ALA A 213 -6.31 -0.47 2.16
N LEU A 214 -7.55 -0.55 1.67
CA LEU A 214 -7.84 -1.04 0.32
C LEU A 214 -7.26 -0.13 -0.76
N ALA A 215 -7.35 1.20 -0.58
CA ALA A 215 -6.76 2.17 -1.50
C ALA A 215 -5.23 2.02 -1.57
N LEU A 216 -4.58 1.76 -0.44
CA LEU A 216 -3.14 1.50 -0.40
C LEU A 216 -2.73 0.23 -1.16
N VAL A 217 -3.56 -0.82 -1.14
CA VAL A 217 -3.33 -2.04 -1.96
C VAL A 217 -3.38 -1.71 -3.45
N PHE A 218 -4.33 -0.88 -3.88
CA PHE A 218 -4.35 -0.44 -5.28
C PHE A 218 -3.05 0.24 -5.69
N VAL A 219 -2.45 1.06 -4.81
CA VAL A 219 -1.17 1.73 -5.07
C VAL A 219 -0.01 0.74 -5.19
N THR A 220 -0.01 -0.34 -4.40
CA THR A 220 1.02 -1.39 -4.50
C THR A 220 0.98 -2.16 -5.81
N ASP A 221 -0.19 -2.23 -6.47
CA ASP A 221 -0.43 -3.10 -7.63
C ASP A 221 -0.27 -2.36 -8.98
N ILE A 222 0.17 -1.10 -8.96
CA ILE A 222 0.26 -0.25 -10.15
C ILE A 222 1.30 -0.77 -11.15
N ASP A 223 2.41 -1.35 -10.69
CA ASP A 223 3.43 -1.89 -11.58
C ASP A 223 2.94 -3.14 -12.31
N GLU A 224 2.18 -4.01 -11.63
CA GLU A 224 1.50 -5.16 -12.23
C GLU A 224 0.43 -4.70 -13.23
N LEU A 225 -0.33 -3.65 -12.92
CA LEU A 225 -1.32 -3.07 -13.83
C LEU A 225 -0.68 -2.50 -15.10
N LEU A 226 0.42 -1.74 -14.96
CA LEU A 226 1.17 -1.18 -16.10
C LEU A 226 1.81 -2.28 -16.95
N TYR A 227 2.42 -3.28 -16.33
CA TYR A 227 2.96 -4.45 -17.03
C TYR A 227 1.87 -5.17 -17.82
N ASN A 228 0.72 -5.40 -17.20
CA ASN A 228 -0.36 -6.13 -17.83
C ASN A 228 -1.04 -5.36 -18.97
N SER A 229 -1.12 -4.04 -18.87
CA SER A 229 -1.84 -3.21 -19.84
C SER A 229 -0.97 -2.79 -21.03
N ILE A 230 0.32 -2.53 -20.81
CA ILE A 230 1.19 -1.91 -21.82
C ILE A 230 2.03 -2.95 -22.57
N LEU A 231 2.46 -4.03 -21.90
CA LEU A 231 3.42 -4.94 -22.49
C LEU A 231 2.76 -5.91 -23.50
N PRO A 232 3.27 -6.03 -24.73
CA PRO A 232 2.73 -6.98 -25.71
C PRO A 232 2.83 -8.44 -25.23
N ALA A 233 1.83 -9.26 -25.56
CA ALA A 233 1.78 -10.67 -25.15
C ALA A 233 3.03 -11.47 -25.56
N ALA A 234 3.61 -11.17 -26.74
CA ALA A 234 4.84 -11.81 -27.19
C ALA A 234 6.05 -11.51 -26.28
N LEU A 235 6.14 -10.28 -25.76
CA LEU A 235 7.22 -9.88 -24.85
C LEU A 235 6.99 -10.43 -23.44
N LYS A 236 5.73 -10.47 -22.98
CA LYS A 236 5.37 -11.16 -21.72
C LYS A 236 5.78 -12.63 -21.75
N LYS A 237 5.45 -13.34 -22.84
CA LYS A 237 5.86 -14.74 -23.03
C LYS A 237 7.38 -14.88 -22.97
N GLN A 238 8.11 -14.01 -23.69
CA GLN A 238 9.58 -14.02 -23.65
C GLN A 238 10.17 -13.78 -22.25
N ILE A 239 9.54 -12.93 -21.43
CA ILE A 239 9.97 -12.68 -20.06
C ILE A 239 9.66 -13.88 -19.16
N ALA A 240 8.48 -14.47 -19.28
CA ALA A 240 8.10 -15.68 -18.55
C ALA A 240 9.02 -16.86 -18.86
N ASP A 241 9.46 -16.97 -20.12
CA ASP A 241 10.41 -18.00 -20.56
C ASP A 241 11.86 -17.70 -20.12
N THR A 242 12.19 -16.47 -19.74
CA THR A 242 13.55 -16.11 -19.30
C THR A 242 13.68 -16.20 -17.79
N ASN A 243 14.20 -17.33 -17.31
CA ASN A 243 14.43 -17.57 -15.89
C ASN A 243 15.93 -17.58 -15.57
N PHE A 244 16.28 -17.16 -14.34
CA PHE A 244 17.62 -17.38 -13.80
C PHE A 244 17.83 -18.88 -13.64
N PHE A 245 18.78 -19.44 -14.38
CA PHE A 245 19.05 -20.86 -14.32
C PHE A 245 20.17 -21.11 -13.32
N PHE A 246 19.79 -21.74 -12.22
CA PHE A 246 20.73 -22.30 -11.27
C PHE A 246 20.85 -23.78 -11.58
N VAL A 247 22.05 -24.25 -11.94
CA VAL A 247 22.32 -25.69 -12.05
C VAL A 247 22.07 -26.29 -10.68
N GLU A 248 20.96 -26.97 -10.52
CA GLU A 248 20.64 -27.64 -9.27
C GLU A 248 21.52 -28.90 -9.17
N GLU A 249 22.51 -28.85 -8.28
CA GLU A 249 23.29 -30.03 -7.94
C GLU A 249 22.35 -31.09 -7.35
N PRO A 250 22.54 -32.39 -7.65
CA PRO A 250 21.70 -33.45 -7.10
C PRO A 250 21.74 -33.42 -5.58
N GLN A 251 20.60 -33.14 -4.96
CA GLN A 251 20.53 -32.93 -3.51
C GLN A 251 20.13 -34.22 -2.79
N THR A 252 20.92 -34.58 -1.79
CA THR A 252 20.53 -35.59 -0.79
C THR A 252 19.34 -35.07 0.01
N LYS A 253 18.40 -35.95 0.41
CA LYS A 253 17.23 -35.61 1.24
C LYS A 253 17.57 -34.71 2.45
N GLN A 254 18.66 -35.02 3.16
CA GLN A 254 19.14 -34.23 4.30
C GLN A 254 19.44 -32.76 3.95
N HIS A 255 19.90 -32.51 2.72
CA HIS A 255 20.20 -31.17 2.23
C HIS A 255 18.91 -30.38 1.93
N VAL A 256 17.88 -31.05 1.41
CA VAL A 256 16.54 -30.48 1.19
C VAL A 256 15.91 -30.06 2.51
N ASP A 257 15.87 -30.96 3.50
CA ASP A 257 15.31 -30.69 4.83
C ASP A 257 15.99 -29.49 5.52
N SER A 258 17.32 -29.38 5.38
CA SER A 258 18.09 -28.25 5.92
C SER A 258 17.73 -26.92 5.23
N LYS A 259 17.55 -26.91 3.91
CA LYS A 259 17.14 -25.72 3.15
C LYS A 259 15.72 -25.27 3.53
N GLU A 260 14.79 -26.21 3.66
CA GLU A 260 13.42 -25.90 4.12
C GLU A 260 13.44 -25.23 5.50
N TRP A 261 14.25 -25.75 6.43
CA TRP A 261 14.39 -25.14 7.76
C TRP A 261 14.90 -23.70 7.71
N VAL A 262 15.86 -23.41 6.82
CA VAL A 262 16.36 -22.04 6.60
C VAL A 262 15.24 -21.12 6.11
N HIS A 263 14.38 -21.59 5.21
CA HIS A 263 13.23 -20.82 4.73
C HIS A 263 12.19 -20.55 5.83
N PHE A 264 11.87 -21.55 6.66
CA PHE A 264 10.97 -21.37 7.81
C PHE A 264 11.54 -20.37 8.81
N ARG A 265 12.83 -20.50 9.16
CA ARG A 265 13.50 -19.56 10.06
C ARG A 265 13.49 -18.15 9.50
N ARG A 266 13.78 -17.97 8.20
CA ARG A 266 13.74 -16.66 7.54
C ARG A 266 12.34 -16.04 7.61
N THR A 267 11.31 -16.82 7.34
CA THR A 267 9.90 -16.38 7.43
C THR A 267 9.53 -15.96 8.86
N LEU A 268 9.94 -16.74 9.86
CA LEU A 268 9.72 -16.41 11.27
C LEU A 268 10.45 -15.11 11.67
N CYS A 269 11.71 -14.93 11.26
CA CYS A 269 12.45 -13.70 11.50
C CYS A 269 11.74 -12.48 10.89
N TRP A 270 11.23 -12.59 9.66
CA TRP A 270 10.46 -11.52 9.02
C TRP A 270 9.17 -11.19 9.76
N LEU A 271 8.44 -12.20 10.26
CA LEU A 271 7.22 -11.97 11.05
C LEU A 271 7.54 -11.28 12.38
N LEU A 272 8.56 -11.76 13.11
CA LEU A 272 9.01 -11.13 14.35
C LEU A 272 9.48 -9.69 14.12
N ALA A 273 10.23 -9.44 13.05
CA ALA A 273 10.64 -8.10 12.66
C ALA A 273 9.43 -7.20 12.34
N THR A 274 8.38 -7.74 11.74
CA THR A 274 7.14 -7.01 11.45
C THR A 274 6.41 -6.64 12.74
N PHE A 275 6.26 -7.56 13.68
CA PHE A 275 5.68 -7.26 15.00
C PHE A 275 6.50 -6.22 15.77
N LEU A 276 7.82 -6.38 15.80
CA LEU A 276 8.72 -5.42 16.43
C LEU A 276 8.60 -4.03 15.78
N PHE A 277 8.59 -3.97 14.44
CA PHE A 277 8.41 -2.72 13.71
C PHE A 277 7.09 -2.04 14.07
N LEU A 278 5.97 -2.77 14.10
CA LEU A 278 4.67 -2.19 14.42
C LEU A 278 4.57 -1.73 15.87
N PHE A 279 5.16 -2.46 16.80
CA PHE A 279 5.25 -2.05 18.20
C PHE A 279 6.07 -0.76 18.33
N VAL A 280 7.27 -0.72 17.73
CA VAL A 280 8.11 0.49 17.72
C VAL A 280 7.39 1.66 17.05
N TYR A 281 6.70 1.40 15.94
CA TYR A 281 5.96 2.42 15.22
C TYR A 281 4.81 2.99 16.07
N GLY A 282 3.96 2.12 16.61
CA GLY A 282 2.78 2.52 17.37
C GLY A 282 3.09 3.23 18.68
N GLU A 283 4.17 2.85 19.37
CA GLU A 283 4.52 3.40 20.68
C GLU A 283 5.52 4.57 20.62
N TYR A 284 6.36 4.68 19.59
CA TYR A 284 7.46 5.65 19.58
C TYR A 284 7.56 6.53 18.32
N VAL A 285 7.13 6.06 17.15
CA VAL A 285 7.36 6.78 15.88
C VAL A 285 6.12 7.51 15.39
N GLN A 286 4.94 6.99 15.73
CA GLN A 286 3.67 7.60 15.40
C GLN A 286 3.66 9.05 15.93
N SER A 287 3.19 9.97 15.09
CA SER A 287 3.15 11.41 15.37
C SER A 287 1.78 12.01 15.04
N VAL A 288 0.76 11.15 14.94
CA VAL A 288 -0.59 11.56 14.54
C VAL A 288 -1.37 12.05 15.76
N LEU A 289 -1.29 11.34 16.87
CA LEU A 289 -1.97 11.59 18.15
C LEU A 289 -1.03 11.23 19.30
N PRO A 290 -1.27 11.74 20.53
CA PRO A 290 -0.51 11.33 21.71
C PRO A 290 -0.60 9.82 21.96
N ASN A 291 0.44 9.25 22.56
CA ASN A 291 0.52 7.80 22.87
C ASN A 291 -0.53 7.35 23.90
N ASP A 292 -0.87 8.24 24.83
CA ASP A 292 -1.89 7.96 25.83
C ASP A 292 -3.26 8.50 25.37
N LEU A 293 -4.16 7.58 25.06
CA LEU A 293 -5.56 7.84 24.68
C LEU A 293 -6.52 7.14 25.66
N ASN A 294 -6.05 6.78 26.86
CA ASN A 294 -6.87 6.04 27.82
C ASN A 294 -8.10 6.84 28.26
N ASP A 295 -7.97 8.16 28.44
CA ASP A 295 -9.08 9.04 28.79
C ASP A 295 -10.18 8.97 27.73
N LEU A 296 -9.79 9.06 26.46
CA LEU A 296 -10.75 8.97 25.36
C LEU A 296 -11.44 7.61 25.33
N ARG A 297 -10.69 6.53 25.52
CA ARG A 297 -11.22 5.16 25.49
C ARG A 297 -12.28 4.93 26.57
N LEU A 298 -12.04 5.41 27.79
CA LEU A 298 -12.96 5.21 28.92
C LEU A 298 -14.32 5.85 28.65
N HIS A 299 -14.34 7.11 28.22
CA HIS A 299 -15.58 7.85 27.95
C HIS A 299 -16.28 7.41 26.67
N CYS A 300 -15.52 7.06 25.64
CA CYS A 300 -16.09 6.53 24.41
C CYS A 300 -16.67 5.13 24.57
N MET A 301 -16.15 4.29 25.47
CA MET A 301 -16.73 2.96 25.72
C MET A 301 -18.17 3.07 26.25
N GLU A 302 -18.43 4.00 27.18
CA GLU A 302 -19.77 4.27 27.71
C GLU A 302 -20.70 4.86 26.63
N PHE A 303 -20.19 5.84 25.89
CA PHE A 303 -20.96 6.46 24.80
C PHE A 303 -21.29 5.46 23.69
N VAL A 304 -20.33 4.66 23.23
CA VAL A 304 -20.54 3.65 22.18
C VAL A 304 -21.52 2.57 22.65
N THR A 305 -21.43 2.12 23.90
CA THR A 305 -22.36 1.10 24.43
C THR A 305 -23.79 1.63 24.51
N SER A 306 -23.96 2.93 24.77
CA SER A 306 -25.29 3.57 24.84
C SER A 306 -25.83 4.02 23.47
N SER A 307 -24.97 4.44 22.54
CA SER A 307 -25.37 4.94 21.22
C SER A 307 -25.53 3.84 20.18
N GLN A 308 -24.90 2.67 20.36
CA GLN A 308 -25.19 1.48 19.58
C GLN A 308 -26.57 0.93 19.97
N THR A 309 -27.63 1.59 19.50
CA THR A 309 -28.98 1.01 19.48
C THR A 309 -28.89 -0.36 18.81
N PRO A 310 -29.55 -1.40 19.34
CA PRO A 310 -29.37 -2.76 18.85
C PRO A 310 -29.63 -2.82 17.34
N ILE A 311 -28.63 -3.33 16.60
CA ILE A 311 -28.75 -3.55 15.15
C ILE A 311 -30.06 -4.28 14.92
N CYS A 312 -30.84 -3.77 13.97
CA CYS A 312 -32.15 -4.29 13.67
C CYS A 312 -32.07 -5.58 12.86
N THR A 313 -31.60 -6.63 13.53
CA THR A 313 -31.56 -7.97 12.98
C THR A 313 -32.85 -8.69 13.36
N ALA A 314 -33.34 -9.56 12.46
CA ALA A 314 -34.50 -10.40 12.76
C ALA A 314 -34.29 -11.24 14.03
N LEU A 315 -33.04 -11.55 14.37
CA LEU A 315 -32.64 -12.31 15.56
C LEU A 315 -32.69 -11.45 16.84
N SER A 316 -32.13 -10.24 16.82
CA SER A 316 -32.11 -9.33 17.98
C SER A 316 -33.51 -8.83 18.36
N TRP A 317 -34.44 -8.78 17.40
CA TRP A 317 -35.81 -8.29 17.61
C TRP A 317 -36.89 -9.36 17.48
N GLY A 318 -36.52 -10.65 17.45
CA GLY A 318 -37.47 -11.76 17.42
C GLY A 318 -38.51 -11.68 16.29
N GLY A 319 -38.11 -11.16 15.12
CA GLY A 319 -38.99 -10.96 13.96
C GLY A 319 -39.88 -9.70 13.99
N LYS A 320 -39.82 -8.87 15.03
CA LYS A 320 -40.59 -7.61 15.12
C LYS A 320 -39.79 -6.44 14.56
N SER A 321 -39.71 -6.33 13.24
CA SER A 321 -39.02 -5.23 12.56
C SER A 321 -39.69 -3.85 12.73
N GLU A 322 -40.95 -3.82 13.16
CA GLU A 322 -41.75 -2.59 13.29
C GLU A 322 -41.25 -1.64 14.38
N GLU A 323 -40.59 -2.15 15.42
CA GLU A 323 -40.02 -1.33 16.51
C GLU A 323 -38.70 -0.66 16.11
N CYS A 324 -37.97 -1.26 15.18
CA CYS A 324 -36.74 -0.68 14.66
C CYS A 324 -37.00 0.37 13.58
N TYR A 325 -37.90 0.07 12.64
CA TYR A 325 -38.25 0.97 11.55
C TYR A 325 -39.67 1.46 11.79
N PRO A 326 -39.87 2.49 12.64
CA PRO A 326 -41.20 3.00 12.90
C PRO A 326 -41.80 3.57 11.61
N TYR A 327 -42.60 2.76 10.92
CA TYR A 327 -43.38 3.17 9.76
C TYR A 327 -44.52 4.05 10.26
N ASN A 328 -44.33 5.36 10.21
CA ASN A 328 -45.39 6.36 10.08
C ASN A 328 -46.63 6.14 10.99
N LYS A 329 -46.43 5.92 12.29
CA LYS A 329 -47.52 6.09 13.28
C LYS A 329 -47.74 7.58 13.46
N ASP A 330 -48.61 8.13 12.62
CA ASP A 330 -49.20 9.47 12.69
C ASP A 330 -48.26 10.59 13.19
N PHE A 331 -47.51 11.19 12.26
CA PHE A 331 -47.03 12.58 12.40
C PHE A 331 -48.19 13.61 12.36
N GLY A 332 -49.40 13.21 12.77
CA GLY A 332 -50.56 14.06 12.93
C GLY A 332 -50.55 14.74 14.31
N HIS A 333 -50.35 16.05 14.31
CA HIS A 333 -50.66 17.00 15.40
C HIS A 333 -49.63 17.28 16.53
N GLY A 334 -48.42 16.72 16.51
CA GLY A 334 -47.42 16.95 17.58
C GLY A 334 -46.23 17.88 17.29
N LEU A 335 -46.08 18.41 16.07
CA LEU A 335 -44.85 19.09 15.61
C LEU A 335 -44.64 20.54 16.10
N ALA A 336 -45.38 20.99 17.13
CA ALA A 336 -45.24 22.34 17.66
C ALA A 336 -44.22 22.48 18.81
N ALA A 337 -43.66 21.38 19.34
CA ALA A 337 -42.81 21.44 20.55
C ALA A 337 -41.33 21.06 20.34
N ALA A 338 -40.91 20.62 19.15
CA ALA A 338 -39.51 20.28 18.86
C ALA A 338 -38.74 21.41 18.15
N HIS A 339 -39.14 22.67 18.38
CA HIS A 339 -38.37 23.85 17.98
C HIS A 339 -37.28 24.10 19.04
N GLY A 340 -36.17 23.37 18.96
CA GLY A 340 -35.07 23.56 19.93
C GLY A 340 -33.69 23.04 19.53
N LEU A 341 -33.57 22.06 18.62
CA LEU A 341 -32.27 21.52 18.21
C LEU A 341 -32.22 21.24 16.71
N HIS A 342 -32.33 22.28 15.89
CA HIS A 342 -31.82 22.25 14.52
C HIS A 342 -30.69 23.26 14.43
N HIS A 343 -29.46 22.75 14.59
CA HIS A 343 -28.26 23.48 14.24
C HIS A 343 -28.37 23.98 12.80
N THR A 344 -28.30 25.29 12.66
CA THR A 344 -28.28 26.01 11.40
C THR A 344 -26.97 25.70 10.69
N ILE A 345 -27.00 24.76 9.72
CA ILE A 345 -25.99 24.70 8.67
C ILE A 345 -26.23 25.90 7.76
N ARG A 346 -25.59 27.02 8.13
CA ARG A 346 -25.58 28.26 7.38
C ARG A 346 -24.69 28.08 6.15
N HIS A 347 -25.28 27.63 5.04
CA HIS A 347 -24.63 27.72 3.73
C HIS A 347 -24.41 29.19 3.36
N GLY A 348 -23.16 29.65 3.50
CA GLY A 348 -22.71 30.94 2.97
C GLY A 348 -22.64 30.90 1.45
N ALA A 349 -23.73 31.30 0.80
CA ALA A 349 -23.76 31.65 -0.61
C ALA A 349 -23.24 33.09 -0.80
N HIS A 350 -21.97 33.24 -1.17
CA HIS A 350 -21.47 34.47 -1.78
C HIS A 350 -21.29 34.24 -3.28
N GLY A 351 -22.38 34.41 -4.03
CA GLY A 351 -22.33 34.64 -5.48
C GLY A 351 -22.12 36.13 -5.74
N VAL A 352 -20.89 36.52 -6.08
CA VAL A 352 -20.60 37.83 -6.66
C VAL A 352 -20.78 37.72 -8.16
N ALA A 353 -21.92 38.17 -8.67
CA ALA A 353 -22.16 38.36 -10.09
C ALA A 353 -21.51 39.69 -10.54
N HIS A 354 -20.40 39.61 -11.27
CA HIS A 354 -19.89 40.75 -12.04
C HIS A 354 -20.61 40.80 -13.39
N GLY A 355 -21.48 41.80 -13.54
CA GLY A 355 -22.11 42.14 -14.80
C GLY A 355 -21.12 42.80 -15.75
N HIS A 356 -21.01 42.27 -16.97
CA HIS A 356 -20.41 42.95 -18.11
C HIS A 356 -21.45 43.92 -18.70
N GLY A 357 -21.24 45.22 -18.50
CA GLY A 357 -21.84 46.27 -19.29
C GLY A 357 -20.84 46.75 -20.34
N HIS A 358 -21.16 46.55 -21.62
CA HIS A 358 -20.49 47.21 -22.74
C HIS A 358 -21.49 48.17 -23.39
N PRO A 359 -21.17 49.47 -23.51
CA PRO A 359 -21.80 50.32 -24.50
C PRO A 359 -20.80 50.72 -25.60
N ARG A 360 -21.29 50.59 -26.84
CA ARG A 360 -20.84 51.20 -28.10
C ARG A 360 -19.60 50.65 -28.78
#